data_AF-A0A0W0G8S9-F1
#
_entry.id   AF-A0A0W0G8S9-F1
#
_cell.length_a   1.000
_cell.length_b   1.000
_cell.length_c   1.000
_cell.angle_alpha   90.00
_cell.angle_beta   90.00
_cell.angle_gamma   90.00
#
_symmetry.space_group_name_H-M   'P 1'
#
loop_
_entity.id
_entity.type
_entity.pdbx_description
1 polymer ?
#
loop_
_entity_poly.entity_id
_entity_poly.type
_entity_poly.pdbx_seq_one_letter_code
_entity_poly.pdbx_strand_id
1 'polypeptide(L)'
;MICRRWRELALQTSRLWAALHVSLPSVYRRPDSVAERFKRRADGVEMWFRRFRDLPIIPSLVVAEYKESHEDHCKPIVTALSLFAHRWQDVTLQVSASILKLFEGAVSLDNFPDSRK
;
A
#
# COMPACT_ATOMS: atom_id res chain seq x y z
N MET A 1 -23.82 -11.66 9.30
CA MET A 1 -24.66 -10.57 8.73
C MET A 1 -24.22 -9.27 9.41
N ILE A 2 -23.72 -8.28 8.67
CA ILE A 2 -23.34 -6.98 9.23
C ILE A 2 -24.56 -6.08 9.10
N CYS A 3 -25.13 -5.58 10.20
CA CYS A 3 -26.28 -4.69 10.10
C CYS A 3 -25.86 -3.34 9.51
N ARG A 4 -26.78 -2.63 8.83
CA ARG A 4 -26.51 -1.34 8.17
C ARG A 4 -25.78 -0.35 9.08
N ARG A 5 -26.16 -0.32 10.37
CA ARG A 5 -25.56 0.57 11.38
C ARG A 5 -24.09 0.30 11.63
N TRP A 6 -23.68 -0.96 11.78
CA TRP A 6 -22.27 -1.33 11.95
C TRP A 6 -21.44 -0.97 10.72
N ARG A 7 -22.01 -1.12 9.52
CA ARG A 7 -21.36 -0.68 8.28
C ARG A 7 -21.16 0.83 8.26
N GLU A 8 -22.18 1.61 8.57
CA GLU A 8 -22.09 3.08 8.62
C GLU A 8 -21.04 3.54 9.65
N LEU A 9 -21.06 2.99 10.86
CA LEU A 9 -20.10 3.31 11.92
C LEU A 9 -18.66 2.95 11.52
N ALA A 10 -18.46 1.76 10.93
CA ALA A 10 -17.14 1.36 10.45
C ALA A 10 -16.65 2.36 9.40
N LEU A 11 -17.47 2.70 8.40
CA LEU A 11 -17.09 3.61 7.32
C LEU A 11 -16.85 5.06 7.79
N GLN A 12 -17.54 5.52 8.83
CA GLN A 12 -17.36 6.85 9.42
C GLN A 12 -16.17 6.93 10.37
N THR A 13 -15.71 5.80 10.93
CA THR A 13 -14.58 5.77 11.85
C THR A 13 -13.28 5.70 11.06
N SER A 14 -12.86 6.85 10.55
CA SER A 14 -11.73 7.01 9.65
C SER A 14 -10.43 6.37 10.20
N ARG A 15 -10.18 6.43 11.52
CA ARG A 15 -9.00 5.82 12.17
C ARG A 15 -8.88 4.30 11.96
N LEU A 16 -9.99 3.58 11.75
CA LEU A 16 -9.95 2.13 11.46
C LEU A 16 -9.32 1.81 10.11
N TRP A 17 -9.20 2.79 9.22
CA TRP A 17 -8.76 2.62 7.85
C TRP A 17 -7.39 3.26 7.57
N ALA A 18 -6.77 3.85 8.59
CA ALA A 18 -5.45 4.49 8.50
C ALA A 18 -4.35 3.46 8.19
N ALA A 19 -4.50 2.21 8.64
CA ALA A 19 -3.55 1.14 8.38
C ALA A 19 -4.00 0.29 7.20
N LEU A 20 -3.08 0.01 6.26
CA LEU A 20 -3.32 -0.91 5.14
C LEU A 20 -2.15 -1.88 4.99
N HIS A 21 -2.46 -3.16 5.07
CA HIS A 21 -1.50 -4.23 4.82
C HIS A 21 -1.72 -4.85 3.44
N VAL A 22 -0.72 -4.72 2.57
CA VAL A 22 -0.70 -5.27 1.22
C VAL A 22 0.21 -6.49 1.20
N SER A 23 -0.40 -7.66 1.08
CA SER A 23 0.32 -8.92 0.88
C SER A 23 0.21 -9.37 -0.57
N LEU A 24 1.36 -9.59 -1.22
CA LEU A 24 1.43 -10.09 -2.59
C LEU A 24 1.62 -11.60 -2.58
N PRO A 25 0.64 -12.37 -3.11
CA PRO A 25 0.70 -13.82 -3.05
C PRO A 25 1.77 -14.37 -4.00
N SER A 26 2.32 -15.52 -3.62
CA SER A 26 3.16 -16.33 -4.51
C SER A 26 2.43 -16.60 -5.84
N VAL A 27 3.15 -16.48 -6.96
CA VAL A 27 2.56 -16.40 -8.32
C VAL A 27 1.81 -17.67 -8.71
N TYR A 28 2.11 -18.79 -8.06
CA TYR A 28 1.78 -20.17 -8.48
C TYR A 28 0.30 -20.61 -8.35
N ARG A 29 -0.65 -19.77 -7.93
CA ARG A 29 -1.97 -20.28 -7.48
C ARG A 29 -3.22 -19.83 -8.24
N ARG A 30 -3.15 -19.05 -9.33
CA ARG A 30 -4.39 -18.53 -9.98
C ARG A 30 -4.33 -18.46 -11.51
N PRO A 31 -5.49 -18.56 -12.19
CA PRO A 31 -5.61 -18.47 -13.65
C PRO A 31 -5.35 -17.06 -14.19
N ASP A 32 -5.46 -16.02 -13.34
CA ASP A 32 -5.22 -14.65 -13.74
C ASP A 32 -3.72 -14.39 -13.97
N SER A 33 -3.40 -13.60 -15.01
CA SER A 33 -2.03 -13.16 -15.25
C SER A 33 -1.45 -12.44 -14.01
N VAL A 34 -0.15 -12.55 -13.83
CA VAL A 34 0.57 -11.88 -12.73
C VAL A 34 0.31 -10.39 -12.76
N ALA A 35 0.46 -9.76 -13.93
CA ALA A 35 0.23 -8.33 -14.13
C ALA A 35 -1.17 -7.88 -13.67
N GLU A 36 -2.23 -8.60 -14.03
CA GLU A 36 -3.61 -8.25 -13.64
C GLU A 36 -3.86 -8.37 -12.14
N ARG A 37 -3.14 -9.25 -11.44
CA ARG A 37 -3.23 -9.34 -9.97
C ARG A 37 -2.58 -8.14 -9.31
N PHE A 38 -1.40 -7.73 -9.78
CA PHE A 38 -0.69 -6.58 -9.23
C PHE A 38 -1.42 -5.27 -9.54
N LYS A 39 -1.97 -5.12 -10.75
CA LYS A 39 -2.80 -3.97 -11.13
C LYS A 39 -4.02 -3.82 -10.22
N ARG A 40 -4.81 -4.88 -10.04
CA ARG A 40 -5.98 -4.85 -9.12
C ARG A 40 -5.59 -4.52 -7.67
N ARG A 41 -4.40 -4.92 -7.23
CA ARG A 41 -3.90 -4.54 -5.90
C ARG A 41 -3.55 -3.06 -5.85
N ALA A 42 -2.89 -2.52 -6.86
CA ALA A 42 -2.58 -1.09 -6.95
C ALA A 42 -3.86 -0.25 -6.96
N ASP A 43 -4.85 -0.61 -7.79
CA ASP A 43 -6.15 0.08 -7.85
C ASP A 43 -6.86 0.08 -6.49
N GLY A 44 -6.80 -1.06 -5.78
CA GLY A 44 -7.35 -1.21 -4.44
C GLY A 44 -6.66 -0.32 -3.40
N VAL A 45 -5.33 -0.22 -3.45
CA VAL A 45 -4.54 0.67 -2.57
C VAL A 45 -4.90 2.13 -2.80
N GLU A 46 -4.94 2.56 -4.05
CA GLU A 46 -5.27 3.93 -4.42
C GLU A 46 -6.70 4.30 -4.02
N MET A 47 -7.67 3.42 -4.30
CA MET A 47 -9.05 3.59 -3.87
C MET A 47 -9.17 3.67 -2.35
N TRP A 48 -8.42 2.85 -1.63
CA TRP A 48 -8.41 2.83 -0.17
C TRP A 48 -7.96 4.17 0.41
N PHE A 49 -6.81 4.68 -0.03
CA PHE A 49 -6.27 5.93 0.53
C PHE A 49 -6.97 7.18 0.04
N ARG A 50 -7.53 7.20 -1.17
CA ARG A 50 -8.36 8.32 -1.65
C ARG A 50 -9.60 8.56 -0.78
N ARG A 51 -10.15 7.48 -0.21
CA ARG A 51 -11.36 7.57 0.60
C ARG A 51 -11.15 8.35 1.90
N PHE A 52 -9.93 8.34 2.42
CA PHE A 52 -9.58 8.96 3.70
C PHE A 52 -8.56 10.04 3.39
N ARG A 53 -8.98 11.30 3.27
CA ARG A 53 -8.15 12.38 2.71
C ARG A 53 -7.02 12.87 3.61
N ASP A 54 -7.31 13.09 4.89
CA ASP A 54 -6.39 13.86 5.75
C ASP A 54 -5.84 13.05 6.93
N LEU A 55 -6.10 11.74 6.96
CA LEU A 55 -5.58 10.91 8.05
C LEU A 55 -4.12 10.53 7.84
N PRO A 56 -3.32 10.41 8.91
CA PRO A 56 -2.06 9.69 8.84
C PRO A 56 -2.29 8.27 8.31
N ILE A 57 -1.36 7.78 7.48
CA ILE A 57 -1.41 6.45 6.88
C ILE A 57 -0.28 5.60 7.44
N ILE A 58 -0.58 4.33 7.70
CA ILE A 58 0.37 3.32 8.16
C ILE A 58 0.39 2.19 7.13
N PRO A 59 1.17 2.31 6.03
CA PRO A 59 1.22 1.26 5.03
C PRO A 59 2.16 0.13 5.47
N SER A 60 1.76 -1.10 5.16
CA SER A 60 2.56 -2.29 5.30
C SER A 60 2.57 -3.05 3.98
N LEU A 61 3.75 -3.34 3.44
CA LEU A 61 3.92 -4.09 2.19
C LEU A 61 4.76 -5.34 2.46
N VAL A 62 4.19 -6.50 2.15
CA VAL A 62 4.86 -7.78 2.23
C VAL A 62 4.85 -8.43 0.86
N VAL A 63 6.04 -8.69 0.35
CA VAL A 63 6.26 -9.37 -0.92
C VAL A 63 7.01 -10.67 -0.63
N ALA A 64 6.33 -11.80 -0.83
CA ALA A 64 6.96 -13.11 -0.67
C ALA A 64 8.12 -13.27 -1.65
N GLU A 65 9.19 -13.96 -1.23
CA GLU A 65 10.35 -14.22 -2.07
C GLU A 65 9.93 -14.90 -3.38
N TYR A 66 10.17 -14.21 -4.50
CA TYR A 66 9.93 -14.73 -5.84
C TYR A 66 11.26 -15.22 -6.43
N LYS A 67 11.23 -16.39 -7.08
CA LYS A 67 12.38 -16.92 -7.83
C LYS A 67 12.59 -16.21 -9.18
N GLU A 68 11.58 -15.51 -9.68
CA GLU A 68 11.62 -14.71 -10.91
C GLU A 68 11.51 -13.22 -10.58
N SER A 69 12.27 -12.38 -11.30
CA SER A 69 12.33 -10.93 -11.09
C SER A 69 11.04 -10.25 -11.57
N HIS A 70 9.94 -10.39 -10.84
CA HIS A 70 8.68 -9.66 -11.07
C HIS A 70 8.73 -8.22 -10.50
N GLU A 71 9.91 -7.61 -10.44
CA GLU A 71 10.12 -6.24 -9.94
C GLU A 71 9.25 -5.24 -10.71
N ASP A 72 9.14 -5.44 -12.03
CA ASP A 72 8.29 -4.61 -12.89
C ASP A 72 6.80 -4.68 -12.52
N HIS A 73 6.33 -5.81 -12.01
CA HIS A 73 4.94 -5.94 -11.56
C HIS A 73 4.69 -5.25 -10.23
N CYS A 74 5.72 -5.06 -9.39
CA CYS A 74 5.59 -4.34 -8.12
C CYS A 74 5.44 -2.83 -8.31
N LYS A 75 5.96 -2.28 -9.43
CA LYS A 75 5.98 -0.84 -9.72
C LYS A 75 4.61 -0.15 -9.50
N PRO A 76 3.47 -0.64 -10.04
CA PRO A 76 2.18 0.02 -9.85
C PRO A 76 1.76 0.13 -8.38
N ILE A 77 2.08 -0.88 -7.56
CA ILE A 77 1.73 -0.89 -6.13
C ILE A 77 2.62 0.07 -5.36
N VAL A 78 3.91 0.07 -5.65
CA VAL A 78 4.85 1.04 -5.06
C VAL A 78 4.41 2.45 -5.44
N THR A 79 4.15 2.72 -6.71
CA THR A 79 3.63 4.02 -7.16
C THR A 79 2.35 4.41 -6.43
N ALA A 80 1.37 3.50 -6.33
CA ALA A 80 0.10 3.77 -5.65
C ALA A 80 0.29 4.08 -4.16
N LEU A 81 1.23 3.39 -3.47
CA LEU A 81 1.61 3.70 -2.10
C LEU A 81 2.25 5.09 -2.02
N SER A 82 3.24 5.35 -2.87
CA SER A 82 4.06 6.56 -2.90
C SER A 82 3.26 7.83 -3.18
N LEU A 83 2.14 7.75 -3.90
CA LEU A 83 1.21 8.88 -4.09
C LEU A 83 0.74 9.51 -2.76
N PHE A 84 0.75 8.73 -1.67
CA PHE A 84 0.32 9.17 -0.35
C PHE A 84 1.48 9.27 0.65
N ALA A 85 2.73 9.29 0.18
CA ALA A 85 3.92 9.28 1.04
C ALA A 85 3.98 10.44 2.04
N HIS A 86 3.53 11.62 1.64
CA HIS A 86 3.43 12.82 2.50
C HIS A 86 2.55 12.64 3.76
N ARG A 87 1.75 11.56 3.83
CA ARG A 87 0.88 11.23 4.98
C ARG A 87 1.37 10.04 5.77
N TRP A 88 2.48 9.42 5.39
CA TRP A 88 2.98 8.25 6.08
C TRP A 88 3.47 8.61 7.48
N GLN A 89 2.95 7.90 8.47
CA GLN A 89 3.38 8.04 9.86
C GLN A 89 4.37 6.95 10.27
N ASP A 90 4.12 5.73 9.80
CA ASP A 90 4.95 4.56 10.06
C ASP A 90 4.81 3.61 8.87
N VAL A 91 5.92 3.01 8.42
CA VAL A 91 5.99 2.21 7.19
C VAL A 91 6.69 0.90 7.49
N THR A 92 6.00 -0.22 7.21
CA THR A 92 6.58 -1.56 7.35
C THR A 92 6.79 -2.20 5.98
N LEU A 93 8.05 -2.43 5.58
CA LEU A 93 8.39 -3.07 4.30
C LEU A 93 9.10 -4.40 4.56
N GLN A 94 8.51 -5.49 4.07
CA GLN A 94 9.15 -6.80 3.97
C GLN A 94 9.25 -7.18 2.50
N VAL A 95 10.29 -6.67 1.85
CA VAL A 95 10.50 -6.74 0.39
C VAL A 95 11.98 -6.96 0.07
N SER A 96 12.29 -7.36 -1.16
CA SER A 96 13.67 -7.45 -1.63
C SER A 96 14.31 -6.06 -1.78
N ALA A 97 15.65 -6.00 -1.76
CA ALA A 97 16.38 -4.74 -1.94
C ALA A 97 16.01 -4.02 -3.25
N SER A 98 15.78 -4.75 -4.35
CA SER A 98 15.39 -4.15 -5.62
C SER A 98 14.03 -3.45 -5.56
N ILE A 99 13.05 -4.05 -4.86
CA ILE A 99 11.73 -3.44 -4.67
C ILE A 99 11.86 -2.22 -3.74
N LEU A 100 12.73 -2.28 -2.74
CA LEU A 100 13.00 -1.14 -1.86
C LEU A 100 13.52 0.08 -2.63
N LYS A 101 14.38 -0.12 -3.64
CA LYS A 101 14.87 0.97 -4.50
C LYS A 101 13.76 1.70 -5.25
N LEU A 102 12.64 1.04 -5.54
CA LEU A 102 11.49 1.69 -6.17
C LEU A 102 10.85 2.78 -5.29
N PHE A 103 11.12 2.77 -3.97
CA PHE A 103 10.63 3.77 -3.02
C PHE A 103 11.54 5.00 -2.90
N GLU A 104 12.72 5.03 -3.52
CA GLU A 104 13.69 6.13 -3.35
C GLU A 104 13.07 7.51 -3.61
N GLY A 105 12.27 7.66 -4.67
CA GLY A 105 11.60 8.93 -4.98
C GLY A 105 10.48 9.32 -3.99
N ALA A 106 9.90 8.35 -3.29
CA ALA A 106 8.83 8.58 -2.33
C ALA A 106 9.36 8.99 -0.95
N VAL A 107 10.56 8.52 -0.60
CA VAL A 107 11.19 8.69 0.71
C VAL A 107 12.07 9.96 0.76
N SER A 108 12.13 10.77 -0.32
CA SER A 108 12.89 12.03 -0.30
C SER A 108 12.54 12.86 0.93
N LEU A 109 13.56 13.38 1.61
CA LEU A 109 13.44 14.14 2.87
C LEU A 109 12.54 15.38 2.71
N ASP A 110 12.34 15.87 1.50
CA ASP A 110 11.43 16.97 1.18
C ASP A 110 9.95 16.65 1.47
N ASN A 111 9.60 15.36 1.54
CA ASN A 111 8.22 14.90 1.75
C ASN A 111 7.86 14.71 3.23
N PHE A 112 8.84 14.76 4.15
CA PHE A 112 8.61 14.56 5.58
C PHE A 112 8.72 15.90 6.32
N PRO A 113 7.64 16.38 6.96
CA PRO A 113 7.72 17.62 7.74
C PRO A 113 8.71 17.45 8.90
N ASP A 114 9.66 18.36 8.97
CA ASP A 114 10.76 18.38 9.93
C ASP A 114 10.22 18.28 11.36
N SER A 115 10.44 17.14 12.02
CA SER A 115 9.93 16.84 13.35
C SER A 115 10.83 17.41 14.45
N ARG A 116 11.26 18.67 14.31
CA ARG A 116 11.91 19.45 15.37
C ARG A 116 11.14 20.75 15.61
N LYS A 117 10.27 20.72 16.61
CA LYS A 117 9.90 21.88 17.43
C LYS A 117 9.93 21.46 18.88
#